data_AF-A0A835MAP9-F1
#
_entry.id   AF-A0A835MAP9-F1
#
_cell.length_a   1.000
_cell.length_b   1.000
_cell.length_c   1.000
_cell.angle_alpha   90.00
_cell.angle_beta   90.00
_cell.angle_gamma   90.00
#
_symmetry.space_group_name_H-M   'P 1'
#
loop_
_entity.id
_entity.type
_entity.pdbx_description
1 polymer ?
#
loop_
_entity_poly.entity_id
_entity_poly.type
_entity_poly.pdbx_seq_one_letter_code
_entity_poly.pdbx_strand_id
1 'polypeptide(L)'
;MVIHRLPMSKPNLILLIIDLNGVLVHVANKLDLPLGFKADTFISGKAIIKRPFCDNFLKFCFERFYVSVWSSRKKLNLVHLLDFIMHERRYQLAFCWDQSHCTTTELHTVDNIDKPVMLKELVKLWDKDGPNLP
;
A
#
# COMPACT_ATOMS: atom_id res chain seq x y z
N MET A 1 8.57 -9.57 -10.92
CA MET A 1 7.17 -9.10 -10.98
C MET A 1 7.03 -8.40 -12.33
N VAL A 2 6.10 -8.87 -13.16
CA VAL A 2 5.92 -8.40 -14.54
C VAL A 2 5.35 -6.98 -14.49
N ILE A 3 6.02 -6.02 -15.12
CA ILE A 3 5.44 -4.70 -15.40
C ILE A 3 4.43 -4.95 -16.53
N HIS A 4 3.13 -4.93 -16.20
CA HIS A 4 2.13 -4.91 -17.25
C HIS A 4 2.24 -3.57 -17.97
N ARG A 5 2.49 -3.58 -19.28
CA ARG A 5 2.46 -2.37 -20.11
C ARG A 5 1.10 -1.72 -19.94
N LEU A 6 1.07 -0.54 -19.34
CA LEU A 6 -0.14 0.27 -19.26
C LEU A 6 -0.55 0.66 -20.68
N PRO A 7 -1.83 0.55 -21.07
CA PRO A 7 -2.29 1.03 -22.36
C PRO A 7 -1.96 2.52 -22.46
N MET A 8 -1.15 2.90 -23.45
CA MET A 8 -0.62 4.25 -23.68
C MET A 8 -1.69 5.27 -24.14
N SER A 9 -2.90 5.24 -23.57
CA SER A 9 -4.03 6.07 -24.03
C SER A 9 -4.23 7.38 -23.28
N LYS A 10 -3.40 7.71 -22.27
CA LYS A 10 -3.49 8.99 -21.54
C LYS A 10 -2.11 9.59 -21.24
N PRO A 11 -1.53 10.40 -22.15
CA PRO A 11 -0.36 11.21 -21.80
C PRO A 11 -0.71 12.22 -20.69
N ASN A 12 0.19 12.41 -19.72
CA ASN A 12 0.14 13.39 -18.60
C ASN A 12 -0.60 13.01 -17.30
N LEU A 13 -0.83 11.74 -16.99
CA LEU A 13 -1.37 11.36 -15.67
C LEU A 13 -0.30 11.37 -14.57
N ILE A 14 -0.65 11.90 -13.40
CA ILE A 14 0.19 11.91 -12.20
C ILE A 14 0.29 10.49 -11.61
N LEU A 15 1.49 10.10 -11.18
CA LEU A 15 1.73 8.88 -10.40
C LEU A 15 1.34 9.12 -8.93
N LEU A 16 0.32 8.40 -8.46
CA LEU A 16 -0.15 8.42 -7.08
C LEU A 16 0.34 7.17 -6.35
N ILE A 17 1.25 7.34 -5.39
CA ILE A 17 1.79 6.26 -4.56
C ILE A 17 1.07 6.27 -3.21
N ILE A 18 0.40 5.18 -2.89
CA ILE A 18 -0.47 5.08 -1.71
C ILE A 18 0.12 4.07 -0.71
N ASP A 19 0.24 4.47 0.57
CA ASP A 19 0.43 3.51 1.66
C ASP A 19 -0.89 2.86 2.04
N LEU A 20 -0.85 1.69 2.66
CA LEU A 20 -2.07 0.99 3.10
C LEU A 20 -2.40 1.31 4.56
N ASN A 21 -1.48 0.99 5.48
CA ASN A 21 -1.74 1.10 6.91
C ASN A 21 -1.67 2.55 7.38
N GLY A 22 -2.72 3.02 8.06
CA GLY A 22 -2.85 4.41 8.49
C GLY A 22 -3.39 5.34 7.38
N VAL A 23 -3.56 4.86 6.15
CA VAL A 23 -4.09 5.66 5.03
C VAL A 23 -5.41 5.09 4.51
N LEU A 24 -5.41 3.85 4.00
CA LEU A 24 -6.60 3.17 3.47
C LEU A 24 -7.25 2.23 4.48
N VAL A 25 -6.44 1.66 5.37
CA VAL A 25 -6.87 0.74 6.41
C VAL A 25 -6.16 1.03 7.71
N HIS A 26 -6.78 0.68 8.82
CA HIS A 26 -6.13 0.51 10.10
C HIS A 26 -5.97 -0.98 10.39
N VAL A 27 -4.74 -1.40 10.71
CA VAL A 27 -4.46 -2.77 11.13
C VAL A 27 -4.08 -2.77 12.60
N ALA A 28 -4.94 -3.38 13.41
CA ALA A 28 -4.83 -3.40 14.86
C ALA A 28 -4.55 -4.81 15.39
N ASN A 29 -3.97 -4.91 16.59
CA ASN A 29 -4.09 -6.15 17.34
C ASN A 29 -5.54 -6.30 17.80
N LYS A 30 -6.04 -7.53 17.80
CA LYS A 30 -7.39 -7.81 18.30
C LYS A 30 -7.57 -7.37 19.77
N LEU A 31 -6.50 -7.45 20.56
CA LEU A 31 -6.50 -7.06 21.97
C LEU A 31 -6.61 -5.54 22.17
N ASP A 32 -6.25 -4.74 21.17
CA ASP A 32 -6.30 -3.27 21.24
C ASP A 32 -7.70 -2.74 20.89
N LEU A 33 -8.62 -3.61 20.43
CA LEU A 33 -9.95 -3.21 20.01
C LEU A 33 -10.93 -3.16 21.19
N PRO A 34 -11.85 -2.18 21.20
CA PRO A 34 -12.93 -2.14 22.18
C PRO A 34 -13.75 -3.43 22.18
N LEU A 35 -14.28 -3.81 23.34
CA LEU A 35 -15.15 -4.98 23.45
C LEU A 35 -16.36 -4.84 22.51
N GLY A 36 -16.62 -5.88 21.71
CA GLY A 36 -17.72 -5.88 20.74
C GLY A 36 -17.43 -5.11 19.45
N PHE A 37 -16.24 -4.52 19.29
CA PHE A 37 -15.87 -3.89 18.03
C PHE A 37 -15.77 -4.92 16.90
N LYS A 38 -16.48 -4.68 15.80
CA LYS A 38 -16.49 -5.55 14.63
C LYS A 38 -15.52 -5.01 13.58
N ALA A 39 -14.38 -5.69 13.43
CA ALA A 39 -13.47 -5.47 12.31
C ALA A 39 -14.11 -5.95 10.99
N ASP A 40 -13.67 -5.38 9.87
CA ASP A 40 -14.16 -5.80 8.55
C ASP A 40 -13.64 -7.19 8.16
N THR A 41 -12.40 -7.51 8.56
CA THR A 41 -11.84 -8.85 8.42
C THR A 41 -10.67 -9.07 9.39
N PHE A 42 -10.15 -10.30 9.40
CA PHE A 42 -8.94 -10.67 10.11
C PHE A 42 -7.92 -11.27 9.14
N ILE A 43 -6.71 -10.72 9.12
CA ILE A 43 -5.60 -11.20 8.30
C ILE A 43 -4.41 -11.47 9.21
N SER A 44 -3.90 -12.70 9.18
CA SER A 44 -2.75 -13.13 10.00
C SER A 44 -2.92 -12.78 11.49
N GLY A 45 -4.12 -12.98 12.03
CA GLY A 45 -4.45 -12.68 13.43
C GLY A 45 -4.57 -11.19 13.78
N LYS A 46 -4.43 -10.27 12.81
CA LYS A 46 -4.66 -8.84 12.99
C LYS A 46 -6.04 -8.45 12.48
N ALA A 47 -6.70 -7.55 13.21
CA ALA A 47 -7.95 -6.96 12.78
C ALA A 47 -7.69 -5.91 11.69
N ILE A 48 -8.45 -5.95 10.62
CA ILE A 48 -8.36 -5.00 9.50
C ILE A 48 -9.64 -4.17 9.48
N ILE A 49 -9.47 -2.86 9.51
CA ILE A 49 -10.56 -1.89 9.53
C ILE A 49 -10.36 -0.97 8.34
N LYS A 50 -11.28 -1.02 7.39
CA LYS A 50 -11.28 -0.21 6.18
C LYS A 50 -11.66 1.22 6.54
N ARG A 51 -10.91 2.19 6.01
CA ARG A 51 -11.24 3.61 6.21
C ARG A 51 -12.59 3.91 5.53
N PRO A 52 -13.47 4.72 6.14
CA PRO A 52 -14.71 5.13 5.49
C PRO A 52 -14.46 5.65 4.08
N PHE A 53 -15.31 5.26 3.14
CA PHE A 53 -15.24 5.63 1.72
C PHE A 53 -14.00 5.13 0.95
N CYS A 54 -13.20 4.20 1.51
CA CYS A 54 -11.99 3.67 0.86
C CYS A 54 -12.24 3.13 -0.56
N ASP A 55 -13.33 2.40 -0.79
CA ASP A 55 -13.62 1.82 -2.10
C ASP A 55 -13.94 2.90 -3.15
N ASN A 56 -14.70 3.94 -2.77
CA ASN A 56 -15.00 5.09 -3.63
C ASN A 56 -13.76 5.94 -3.91
N PHE A 57 -12.91 6.14 -2.90
CA PHE A 57 -11.63 6.83 -3.04
C PHE A 57 -10.72 6.11 -4.04
N LEU A 58 -10.57 4.78 -3.89
CA LEU A 58 -9.75 3.99 -4.81
C LEU A 58 -10.31 4.03 -6.23
N LYS A 59 -11.63 3.92 -6.41
CA LYS A 59 -12.27 4.07 -7.72
C LYS A 59 -11.91 5.41 -8.36
N PHE A 60 -12.08 6.52 -7.63
CA PHE A 60 -11.68 7.84 -8.09
C PHE A 60 -10.20 7.91 -8.47
N CYS A 61 -9.33 7.28 -7.68
CA CYS A 61 -7.90 7.27 -7.96
C CYS A 61 -7.56 6.54 -9.27
N PHE A 62 -8.09 5.34 -9.47
CA PHE A 62 -7.83 4.54 -10.68
C PHE A 62 -8.38 5.19 -11.96
N GLU A 63 -9.43 6.01 -11.86
CA GLU A 63 -9.97 6.75 -13.01
C GLU A 63 -9.08 7.93 -13.47
N ARG A 64 -8.21 8.44 -12.59
CA ARG A 64 -7.52 9.73 -12.76
C ARG A 64 -6.00 9.71 -12.59
N PHE A 65 -5.42 8.66 -12.03
CA PHE A 65 -3.99 8.59 -11.73
C PHE A 65 -3.41 7.25 -12.15
N TYR A 66 -2.09 7.21 -12.35
CA TYR A 66 -1.37 5.95 -12.25
C TYR A 66 -1.26 5.61 -10.77
N VAL A 67 -2.01 4.61 -10.32
CA VAL A 67 -2.03 4.22 -8.91
C VAL A 67 -0.94 3.19 -8.67
N SER A 68 -0.13 3.38 -7.63
CA SER A 68 0.82 2.39 -7.14
C SER A 68 0.73 2.26 -5.63
N VAL A 69 1.13 1.10 -5.11
CA VAL A 69 1.21 0.86 -3.67
C VAL A 69 2.66 0.81 -3.27
N TRP A 70 3.00 1.46 -2.15
CA TRP A 70 4.27 1.27 -1.48
C TRP A 70 4.03 1.14 0.02
N SER A 71 4.17 -0.08 0.54
CA SER A 71 3.90 -0.40 1.94
C SER A 71 5.17 -0.84 2.66
N SER A 72 5.31 -0.47 3.93
CA SER A 72 6.36 -0.96 4.83
C SER A 72 6.08 -2.37 5.38
N ARG A 73 5.06 -3.06 4.86
CA ARG A 73 4.68 -4.43 5.26
C ARG A 73 5.50 -5.48 4.51
N LYS A 74 5.79 -6.60 5.18
CA LYS A 74 6.32 -7.80 4.53
C LYS A 74 5.38 -8.25 3.41
N LYS A 75 5.96 -8.73 2.31
CA LYS A 75 5.25 -9.15 1.09
C LYS A 75 4.04 -10.06 1.35
N LEU A 76 4.20 -11.10 2.16
CA LEU A 76 3.10 -12.04 2.47
C LEU A 76 1.89 -11.34 3.09
N ASN A 77 2.13 -10.42 4.03
CA ASN A 77 1.06 -9.66 4.68
C ASN A 77 0.45 -8.61 3.73
N LEU A 78 1.23 -8.10 2.79
CA LEU A 78 0.78 -7.13 1.80
C LEU A 78 -0.18 -7.77 0.80
N VAL A 79 0.12 -8.98 0.29
CA VAL A 79 -0.71 -9.66 -0.71
C VAL A 79 -2.14 -9.86 -0.20
N HIS A 80 -2.30 -10.48 0.98
CA HIS A 80 -3.62 -10.69 1.55
C HIS A 80 -4.39 -9.39 1.81
N LEU A 81 -3.67 -8.33 2.22
CA LEU A 81 -4.28 -7.04 2.49
C LEU A 81 -4.76 -6.37 1.20
N LEU A 82 -4.01 -6.47 0.11
CA LEU A 82 -4.43 -5.96 -1.21
C LEU A 82 -5.63 -6.71 -1.76
N ASP A 83 -5.67 -8.03 -1.58
CA ASP A 83 -6.81 -8.84 -2.02
C ASP A 83 -8.10 -8.43 -1.30
N PHE A 84 -8.00 -7.98 -0.05
CA PHE A 84 -9.13 -7.43 0.71
C PHE A 84 -9.49 -5.98 0.33
N ILE A 85 -8.51 -5.11 0.09
CA ILE A 85 -8.75 -3.68 -0.16
C ILE A 85 -9.15 -3.42 -1.62
N MET A 86 -8.43 -4.01 -2.57
CA MET A 86 -8.49 -3.65 -3.98
C MET A 86 -9.15 -4.72 -4.83
N HIS A 87 -9.26 -5.97 -4.35
CA HIS A 87 -9.81 -7.10 -5.09
C HIS A 87 -9.24 -7.14 -6.52
N GLU A 88 -10.11 -7.17 -7.54
CA GLU A 88 -9.74 -7.19 -8.96
C GLU A 88 -9.02 -5.93 -9.44
N ARG A 89 -9.22 -4.77 -8.79
CA ARG A 89 -8.55 -3.52 -9.18
C ARG A 89 -7.04 -3.55 -8.92
N ARG A 90 -6.53 -4.50 -8.13
CA ARG A 90 -5.08 -4.65 -7.89
C ARG A 90 -4.28 -4.83 -9.18
N TYR A 91 -4.88 -5.42 -10.22
CA TYR A 91 -4.23 -5.63 -11.52
C TYR A 91 -4.03 -4.32 -12.31
N GLN A 92 -4.68 -3.23 -11.88
CA GLN A 92 -4.53 -1.90 -12.47
C GLN A 92 -3.38 -1.09 -11.82
N LEU A 93 -2.73 -1.62 -10.77
CA LEU A 93 -1.59 -0.97 -10.15
C LEU A 93 -0.40 -0.93 -11.12
N ALA A 94 0.23 0.24 -11.27
CA ALA A 94 1.45 0.36 -12.06
C ALA A 94 2.60 -0.42 -11.41
N PHE A 95 2.74 -0.33 -10.08
CA PHE A 95 3.55 -1.23 -9.28
C PHE A 95 3.01 -1.42 -7.86
N CYS A 96 3.54 -2.44 -7.19
CA CYS A 96 3.28 -2.73 -5.79
C CYS A 96 4.60 -3.05 -5.08
N TRP A 97 5.05 -2.15 -4.23
CA TRP A 97 6.29 -2.27 -3.46
C TRP A 97 5.98 -2.60 -2.00
N ASP A 98 6.68 -3.62 -1.50
CA ASP A 98 6.63 -4.06 -0.11
C ASP A 98 7.85 -3.54 0.68
N GLN A 99 7.95 -3.95 1.94
CA GLN A 99 9.02 -3.58 2.86
C GLN A 99 10.43 -3.70 2.27
N SER A 100 10.68 -4.69 1.40
CA SER A 100 12.00 -4.90 0.76
C SER A 100 12.46 -3.74 -0.12
N HIS A 101 11.54 -2.83 -0.49
CA HIS A 101 11.84 -1.64 -1.29
C HIS A 101 12.06 -0.39 -0.43
N CYS A 102 11.68 -0.44 0.85
CA CYS A 102 11.95 0.64 1.80
C CYS A 102 13.42 0.65 2.22
N THR A 103 13.89 1.80 2.71
CA THR A 103 15.18 1.90 3.42
C THR A 103 14.93 1.91 4.91
N THR A 104 15.48 0.91 5.61
CA THR A 104 15.43 0.85 7.07
C THR A 104 16.45 1.84 7.64
N THR A 105 16.01 2.68 8.56
CA THR A 105 16.89 3.59 9.30
C THR A 105 17.25 3.01 10.66
N GLU A 106 18.24 3.61 11.33
CA GLU A 106 18.58 3.32 12.73
C GLU A 106 17.62 3.99 13.73
N LEU A 107 16.69 4.81 13.25
CA LEU A 107 15.67 5.45 14.07
C LEU A 107 14.51 4.49 14.31
N HIS A 108 13.87 4.62 15.47
CA HIS A 108 12.73 3.80 15.85
C HIS A 108 11.48 4.65 16.06
N THR A 109 10.31 4.05 15.89
CA THR A 109 9.04 4.75 16.12
C THR A 109 8.86 5.06 17.60
N VAL A 110 8.29 6.23 17.91
CA VAL A 110 8.08 6.69 19.30
C VAL A 110 7.26 5.68 20.12
N ASP A 111 6.27 5.06 19.48
CA ASP A 111 5.35 4.13 20.16
C ASP A 111 5.91 2.71 20.32
N ASN A 112 6.99 2.37 19.59
CA ASN A 112 7.56 1.03 19.61
C ASN A 112 9.04 1.05 19.18
N ILE A 113 9.92 0.81 20.15
CA ILE A 113 11.38 0.79 19.93
C ILE A 113 11.84 -0.40 19.07
N ASP A 114 11.08 -1.48 18.96
CA ASP A 114 11.44 -2.60 18.09
C ASP A 114 11.06 -2.34 16.62
N LYS A 115 10.36 -1.23 16.35
CA LYS A 115 9.87 -0.90 15.03
C LYS A 115 10.70 0.22 14.41
N PRO A 116 11.59 -0.09 13.45
CA PRO A 116 12.40 0.93 12.81
C PRO A 116 11.55 1.85 11.94
N VAL A 117 11.98 3.11 11.83
CA VAL A 117 11.48 4.04 10.83
C VAL A 117 12.01 3.59 9.47
N MET A 118 11.09 3.47 8.51
CA MET A 118 11.37 3.04 7.15
C MET A 118 11.04 4.14 6.16
N LEU A 119 12.00 4.46 5.30
CA LEU A 119 11.85 5.51 4.29
C LEU A 119 11.40 4.91 2.96
N LYS A 120 10.53 5.67 2.27
CA LYS A 120 10.09 5.40 0.90
C LYS A 120 10.72 6.44 -0.01
N GLU A 121 11.98 6.21 -0.33
CA GLU A 121 12.79 7.16 -1.08
C GLU A 121 12.34 7.19 -2.53
N LEU A 122 11.57 8.21 -2.91
CA LEU A 122 11.01 8.33 -4.25
C LEU A 122 12.09 8.28 -5.35
N VAL A 123 13.31 8.71 -5.05
CA VAL A 123 14.47 8.62 -5.94
C VAL A 123 14.68 7.20 -6.50
N LYS A 124 14.39 6.15 -5.72
CA LYS A 124 14.48 4.74 -6.15
C LYS A 124 13.55 4.37 -7.32
N LEU A 125 12.54 5.18 -7.59
CA LEU A 125 11.69 5.03 -8.75
C LEU A 125 12.44 5.48 -10.00
N TRP A 126 13.04 6.65 -9.97
CA TRP A 126 13.70 7.24 -11.14
C TRP A 126 15.14 6.77 -11.36
N ASP A 127 15.82 6.29 -10.32
CA ASP A 127 17.20 5.75 -10.41
C ASP A 127 17.28 4.36 -11.05
N LYS A 128 16.14 3.71 -11.30
CA LYS A 128 16.14 2.51 -12.12
C LYS A 128 16.23 2.96 -13.58
N ASP A 129 17.38 2.75 -14.21
CA ASP A 129 17.61 2.73 -15.67
C ASP A 129 16.76 1.65 -16.40
N GLY A 130 15.52 1.43 -15.97
CA GLY A 130 14.54 0.59 -16.61
C GLY A 130 13.73 1.44 -17.59
N PRO A 131 13.62 1.08 -18.88
CA PRO A 131 12.99 1.90 -19.91
C PRO A 131 11.46 2.02 -19.80
N ASN A 132 10.85 1.76 -18.64
CA ASN A 132 9.40 1.59 -18.51
C ASN A 132 8.82 2.06 -17.16
N LEU A 133 9.35 3.13 -16.59
CA LEU A 133 8.55 3.99 -15.72
C LEU A 133 8.08 5.18 -16.56
N PRO A 134 6.84 5.67 -16.37
CA PRO A 134 6.34 6.83 -17.10
C PRO A 134 7.23 8.06 -16.89
#